data_AF-A0A813Z367-F1
#
_entry.id   AF-A0A813Z367-F1
#
_cell.length_a   1.000
_cell.length_b   1.000
_cell.length_c   1.000
_cell.angle_alpha   90.00
_cell.angle_beta   90.00
_cell.angle_gamma   90.00
#
_symmetry.space_group_name_H-M   'P 1'
#
loop_
_entity.id
_entity.type
_entity.pdbx_description
1 polymer ?
#
loop_
_entity_poly.entity_id
_entity_poly.type
_entity_poly.pdbx_seq_one_letter_code
_entity_poly.pdbx_strand_id
1 'polypeptide(L)'
;MEKQHQILSIILVLFVLSNELLITEGNDKIIDNVAYFQGSSSKSQISRSQGKVITYSSDDGSHDFTAFNNGTFGTQKAGIYLLVLGAQIGSPRRNGKGRIDIWMRQDGENVVDSNAAQSVDHGSTSVFIYTTLFQAPVNYKFEIVYSALLDVECTRIGLIATKPEKEPLVPSIILTIIQVSDGTNTIPNAQLFSSKTQLGNSDPEVVILDTVSAANRIDWATTEDHGTIKYSEAGVYFLLATAEVGSAEGTHASGDIHVWMRLNGKDMPNSNTIQSIRNGSSAILVCQTVIKLEVNDKVQLMFSTTNKELGITVLNPKNEPRVTGMLLSTFQLLNEEKPTPYAQLSSSQSQWGCTTPKIVKLDNNDGLQRIRNDNGILEFEESGTYFMMAAAQVGSDEDDGIGDVHLWMKLNGKDIANSNTIQTVNKDTAVLVCQTAMVIQAGDKLEMIFSTDVTSGTLGLVASKPHKESAVPSMIISVFKSSYLKRSYT
;
A
#
# COMPACT_ATOMS: atom_id res chain seq x y z
N MET A 1 -28.71 -43.29 -44.81
CA MET A 1 -29.17 -42.03 -44.20
C MET A 1 -29.00 -42.09 -42.68
N GLU A 2 -27.85 -42.58 -42.19
CA GLU A 2 -27.64 -42.90 -40.76
C GLU A 2 -26.22 -42.52 -40.29
N LYS A 3 -25.41 -41.90 -41.16
CA LYS A 3 -24.06 -41.39 -40.84
C LYS A 3 -23.99 -39.86 -40.72
N GLN A 4 -25.09 -39.14 -40.93
CA GLN A 4 -25.13 -37.67 -40.79
C GLN A 4 -25.57 -37.17 -39.40
N HIS A 5 -26.12 -38.04 -38.54
CA HIS A 5 -26.54 -37.63 -37.19
C HIS A 5 -25.46 -37.77 -36.10
N GLN A 6 -24.34 -38.46 -36.35
CA GLN A 6 -23.23 -38.55 -35.38
C GLN A 6 -22.21 -37.41 -35.49
N ILE A 7 -22.21 -36.64 -36.59
CA ILE A 7 -21.25 -35.54 -36.78
C ILE A 7 -21.77 -34.23 -36.18
N LEU A 8 -23.10 -34.03 -36.05
CA LEU A 8 -23.64 -32.82 -35.41
C LEU A 8 -23.53 -32.83 -33.88
N SER A 9 -23.54 -34.00 -33.22
CA SER A 9 -23.44 -34.06 -31.75
C SER A 9 -22.01 -33.89 -31.22
N ILE A 10 -20.99 -34.07 -32.07
CA ILE A 10 -19.58 -33.81 -31.70
C ILE A 10 -19.21 -32.34 -31.93
N ILE A 11 -19.87 -31.67 -32.88
CA ILE A 11 -19.64 -30.24 -33.14
C ILE A 11 -20.36 -29.34 -32.11
N LEU A 12 -21.46 -29.80 -31.50
CA LEU A 12 -22.17 -29.03 -30.48
C LEU A 12 -21.56 -29.16 -29.06
N VAL A 13 -20.79 -30.22 -28.78
CA VAL A 13 -20.03 -30.34 -27.52
C VAL A 13 -18.71 -29.56 -27.57
N LEU A 14 -18.21 -29.22 -28.76
CA LEU A 14 -17.04 -28.35 -28.94
C LEU A 14 -17.37 -26.85 -28.96
N PHE A 15 -18.65 -26.45 -28.95
CA PHE A 15 -19.06 -25.04 -28.97
C PHE A 15 -19.68 -24.52 -27.66
N VAL A 16 -19.81 -25.39 -26.64
CA VAL A 16 -20.33 -25.01 -25.30
C VAL A 16 -19.23 -25.03 -24.22
N LEU A 17 -17.98 -25.33 -24.59
CA LEU A 17 -16.82 -25.35 -23.68
C LEU A 17 -15.76 -24.26 -23.98
N SER A 18 -16.14 -23.15 -24.63
CA SER A 18 -15.19 -22.08 -24.98
C SER A 18 -15.60 -20.67 -24.55
N ASN A 19 -16.41 -20.54 -23.49
CA ASN A 19 -16.61 -19.26 -22.79
C ASN A 19 -16.27 -19.31 -21.29
N GLU A 20 -15.72 -20.43 -20.80
CA GLU A 20 -14.79 -20.30 -19.69
C GLU A 20 -13.48 -19.79 -20.29
N LEU A 21 -13.31 -18.46 -20.21
CA LEU A 21 -12.01 -17.82 -20.31
C LEU A 21 -11.14 -18.45 -19.22
N LEU A 22 -10.51 -19.57 -19.56
CA LEU A 22 -9.25 -19.98 -18.98
C LEU A 22 -8.37 -18.72 -19.06
N ILE A 23 -8.21 -18.06 -17.91
CA ILE A 23 -6.87 -17.60 -17.58
C ILE A 23 -6.08 -18.91 -17.59
N THR A 24 -5.55 -19.22 -18.77
CA THR A 24 -4.60 -20.30 -18.90
C THR A 24 -3.52 -19.99 -17.90
N GLU A 25 -3.17 -20.97 -17.07
CA GLU A 25 -1.87 -21.03 -16.41
C GLU A 25 -0.85 -20.68 -17.50
N GLY A 26 -0.46 -19.41 -17.51
CA GLY A 26 0.35 -18.87 -18.56
C GLY A 26 1.64 -19.64 -18.52
N ASN A 27 2.11 -20.12 -19.67
CA ASN A 27 3.53 -20.29 -19.82
C ASN A 27 4.15 -18.92 -19.54
N ASP A 28 4.60 -18.71 -18.30
CA ASP A 28 5.32 -17.56 -17.80
C ASP A 28 6.60 -17.41 -18.63
N LYS A 29 6.47 -16.86 -19.83
CA LYS A 29 7.60 -16.20 -20.46
C LYS A 29 7.93 -15.06 -19.53
N ILE A 30 8.95 -15.27 -18.70
CA ILE A 30 9.59 -14.24 -17.88
C ILE A 30 9.85 -13.04 -18.81
N ILE A 31 9.02 -12.01 -18.70
CA ILE A 31 9.09 -10.84 -19.58
C ILE A 31 10.25 -9.94 -19.13
N ASP A 32 10.55 -9.94 -17.83
CA ASP A 32 11.61 -9.15 -17.22
C ASP A 32 12.38 -10.00 -16.19
N ASN A 33 13.71 -9.85 -16.11
CA ASN A 33 14.61 -10.58 -15.19
C ASN A 33 14.56 -10.05 -13.74
N VAL A 34 13.41 -9.51 -13.32
CA VAL A 34 13.24 -8.79 -12.05
C VAL A 34 12.61 -9.71 -11.02
N ALA A 35 13.27 -9.88 -9.87
CA ALA A 35 12.68 -10.65 -8.78
C ALA A 35 11.45 -9.93 -8.23
N TYR A 36 10.35 -10.65 -8.08
CA TYR A 36 9.15 -10.13 -7.43
C TYR A 36 8.41 -11.26 -6.72
N PHE A 37 7.57 -10.87 -5.78
CA PHE A 37 6.73 -11.78 -5.05
C PHE A 37 5.42 -11.08 -4.67
N GLN A 38 4.28 -11.74 -4.90
CA GLN A 38 3.00 -11.41 -4.33
C GLN A 38 2.36 -12.67 -3.73
N GLY A 39 1.93 -12.58 -2.48
CA GLY A 39 1.14 -13.65 -1.88
C GLY A 39 0.20 -13.15 -0.82
N SER A 40 -0.79 -13.97 -0.54
CA SER A 40 -1.91 -13.60 0.32
C SER A 40 -2.37 -14.76 1.20
N SER A 41 -3.22 -14.44 2.18
CA SER A 41 -3.83 -15.46 3.03
C SER A 41 -5.34 -15.31 3.05
N SER A 42 -6.04 -16.36 2.63
CA SER A 42 -7.49 -16.48 2.72
C SER A 42 -7.98 -16.88 4.12
N LYS A 43 -7.04 -17.07 5.06
CA LYS A 43 -7.32 -17.51 6.42
C LYS A 43 -7.13 -16.37 7.39
N SER A 44 -8.11 -16.16 8.27
CA SER A 44 -7.94 -15.26 9.42
C SER A 44 -6.87 -15.80 10.36
N GLN A 45 -6.03 -14.91 10.88
CA GLN A 45 -4.90 -15.19 11.75
C GLN A 45 -5.06 -14.39 13.04
N ILE A 46 -5.47 -15.08 14.10
CA ILE A 46 -5.63 -14.49 15.43
C ILE A 46 -4.36 -14.76 16.23
N SER A 47 -3.78 -13.70 16.78
CA SER A 47 -2.67 -13.80 17.74
C SER A 47 -3.11 -13.36 19.13
N ARG A 48 -2.23 -13.60 20.10
CA ARG A 48 -2.26 -12.98 21.43
C ARG A 48 -1.01 -12.09 21.54
N SER A 49 -0.67 -11.66 22.75
CA SER A 49 0.47 -10.77 23.05
C SER A 49 1.87 -11.34 22.74
N GLN A 50 1.97 -12.46 22.03
CA GLN A 50 3.23 -13.02 21.56
C GLN A 50 3.32 -12.88 20.04
N GLY A 51 4.46 -12.41 19.55
CA GLY A 51 4.75 -12.33 18.12
C GLY A 51 4.64 -13.68 17.42
N LYS A 52 3.89 -13.72 16.32
CA LYS A 52 3.66 -14.90 15.49
C LYS A 52 4.01 -14.58 14.04
N VAL A 53 4.71 -15.50 13.37
CA VAL A 53 4.98 -15.38 11.93
C VAL A 53 3.65 -15.43 11.15
N ILE A 54 3.49 -14.48 10.23
CA ILE A 54 2.34 -14.41 9.32
C ILE A 54 2.43 -15.56 8.32
N THR A 55 1.33 -16.28 8.14
CA THR A 55 1.23 -17.40 7.20
C THR A 55 0.45 -17.01 5.95
N TYR A 56 0.85 -17.55 4.80
CA TYR A 56 0.27 -17.30 3.49
C TYR A 56 -0.38 -18.58 2.96
N SER A 57 -1.53 -18.45 2.31
CA SER A 57 -2.25 -19.59 1.73
C SER A 57 -2.21 -19.61 0.21
N SER A 58 -1.69 -18.55 -0.41
CA SER A 58 -1.60 -18.38 -1.86
C SER A 58 -0.27 -17.74 -2.23
N ASP A 59 0.35 -18.28 -3.28
CA ASP A 59 1.35 -17.57 -4.10
C ASP A 59 0.58 -17.00 -5.28
N ASP A 60 0.34 -15.69 -5.26
CA ASP A 60 -0.42 -14.99 -6.30
C ASP A 60 0.49 -14.59 -7.48
N GLY A 61 1.80 -14.79 -7.35
CA GLY A 61 2.81 -14.57 -8.38
C GLY A 61 4.21 -14.44 -7.76
N SER A 62 5.16 -15.26 -8.21
CA SER A 62 6.54 -15.17 -7.71
C SER A 62 7.58 -15.41 -8.79
N HIS A 63 8.70 -14.71 -8.70
CA HIS A 63 9.89 -14.90 -9.52
C HIS A 63 11.13 -14.63 -8.68
N ASP A 64 12.05 -15.60 -8.61
CA ASP A 64 13.29 -15.54 -7.82
C ASP A 64 13.13 -15.35 -6.30
N PHE A 65 12.04 -15.89 -5.75
CA PHE A 65 11.85 -16.07 -4.29
C PHE A 65 11.71 -17.55 -3.95
N THR A 66 12.10 -17.95 -2.75
CA THR A 66 12.00 -19.32 -2.23
C THR A 66 11.02 -19.45 -1.09
N ALA A 67 10.62 -20.70 -0.87
CA ALA A 67 9.34 -21.17 -0.37
C ALA A 67 8.80 -20.56 0.94
N PHE A 68 7.47 -20.42 0.89
CA PHE A 68 6.47 -19.85 1.79
C PHE A 68 6.08 -20.70 2.99
N ASN A 69 6.60 -21.93 3.09
CA ASN A 69 6.10 -22.91 4.06
C ASN A 69 6.46 -22.42 5.47
N ASN A 70 5.45 -21.88 6.16
CA ASN A 70 5.45 -21.25 7.47
C ASN A 70 5.71 -19.73 7.53
N GLY A 71 5.76 -19.02 6.40
CA GLY A 71 5.90 -17.55 6.39
C GLY A 71 7.33 -17.01 6.44
N THR A 72 8.33 -17.88 6.22
CA THR A 72 9.72 -17.50 5.97
C THR A 72 9.93 -17.31 4.48
N PHE A 73 10.64 -16.26 4.09
CA PHE A 73 10.97 -15.93 2.71
C PHE A 73 12.47 -16.02 2.50
N GLY A 74 12.89 -16.45 1.30
CA GLY A 74 14.29 -16.43 0.88
C GLY A 74 14.46 -15.78 -0.49
N THR A 75 15.39 -14.84 -0.63
CA THR A 75 15.72 -14.25 -1.94
C THR A 75 16.61 -15.18 -2.78
N GLN A 76 16.38 -15.29 -4.08
CA GLN A 76 17.29 -16.02 -4.99
C GLN A 76 18.29 -15.08 -5.70
N LYS A 77 18.05 -13.77 -5.65
CA LYS A 77 18.92 -12.73 -6.19
C LYS A 77 19.36 -11.79 -5.07
N ALA A 78 20.56 -11.23 -5.23
CA ALA A 78 20.97 -10.09 -4.43
C ALA A 78 20.33 -8.82 -5.00
N GLY A 79 20.03 -7.85 -4.15
CA GLY A 79 19.45 -6.59 -4.59
C GLY A 79 18.93 -5.71 -3.47
N ILE A 80 18.30 -4.62 -3.87
CA ILE A 80 17.47 -3.78 -3.03
C ILE A 80 16.02 -4.08 -3.37
N TYR A 81 15.21 -4.29 -2.34
CA TYR A 81 13.82 -4.71 -2.45
C TYR A 81 12.91 -3.72 -1.73
N LEU A 82 11.82 -3.33 -2.38
CA LEU A 82 10.68 -2.71 -1.72
C LEU A 82 9.74 -3.82 -1.27
N LEU A 83 9.41 -3.85 0.02
CA LEU A 83 8.33 -4.64 0.59
C LEU A 83 7.18 -3.73 0.96
N VAL A 84 5.97 -4.11 0.55
CA VAL A 84 4.71 -3.50 0.96
C VAL A 84 3.77 -4.61 1.40
N LEU A 85 3.22 -4.47 2.60
CA LEU A 85 2.26 -5.39 3.16
C LEU A 85 0.97 -4.64 3.48
N GLY A 86 -0.14 -5.18 3.00
CA GLY A 86 -1.48 -4.76 3.36
C GLY A 86 -2.16 -5.83 4.20
N ALA A 87 -2.39 -5.55 5.48
CA ALA A 87 -3.04 -6.43 6.44
C ALA A 87 -4.48 -5.96 6.68
N GLN A 88 -5.46 -6.84 6.51
CA GLN A 88 -6.82 -6.55 6.95
C GLN A 88 -6.89 -6.83 8.46
N ILE A 89 -6.77 -5.80 9.29
CA ILE A 89 -6.88 -5.94 10.74
C ILE A 89 -8.33 -5.76 11.18
N GLY A 90 -8.72 -6.44 12.26
CA GLY A 90 -10.06 -6.28 12.81
C GLY A 90 -10.36 -7.21 13.98
N SER A 91 -11.61 -7.15 14.44
CA SER A 91 -12.13 -8.12 15.40
C SER A 91 -13.24 -8.98 14.78
N PRO A 92 -13.12 -10.32 14.84
CA PRO A 92 -14.16 -11.22 14.33
C PRO A 92 -15.43 -11.24 15.20
N ARG A 93 -15.45 -10.50 16.33
CA ARG A 93 -16.61 -10.38 17.23
C ARG A 93 -16.76 -8.92 17.68
N ARG A 94 -17.97 -8.55 18.12
CA ARG A 94 -18.29 -7.17 18.55
C ARG A 94 -17.49 -6.65 19.77
N ASN A 95 -16.71 -7.50 20.45
CA ASN A 95 -16.03 -7.18 21.72
C ASN A 95 -14.49 -7.30 21.61
N GLY A 96 -13.89 -7.00 20.45
CA GLY A 96 -12.44 -6.89 20.33
C GLY A 96 -12.00 -5.46 20.11
N LYS A 97 -11.16 -4.98 21.01
CA LYS A 97 -10.41 -3.74 20.95
C LYS A 97 -8.97 -4.01 21.39
N GLY A 98 -8.03 -3.30 20.79
CA GLY A 98 -6.63 -3.40 21.15
C GLY A 98 -5.74 -2.83 20.05
N ARG A 99 -4.53 -3.38 19.94
CA ARG A 99 -3.52 -2.95 18.96
C ARG A 99 -2.91 -4.15 18.26
N ILE A 100 -2.69 -4.02 16.96
CA ILE A 100 -1.91 -4.95 16.16
C ILE A 100 -0.57 -4.31 15.87
N ASP A 101 0.51 -5.04 16.15
CA ASP A 101 1.87 -4.64 15.86
C ASP A 101 2.42 -5.57 14.79
N ILE A 102 3.09 -5.05 13.75
CA ILE A 102 3.67 -5.82 12.63
C ILE A 102 5.13 -5.39 12.43
N TRP A 103 6.04 -6.36 12.38
CA TRP A 103 7.46 -6.10 12.17
C TRP A 103 8.18 -7.20 11.38
N MET A 104 9.43 -6.92 11.00
CA MET A 104 10.28 -7.84 10.26
C MET A 104 11.23 -8.59 11.19
N ARG A 105 11.44 -9.88 10.92
CA ARG A 105 12.58 -10.64 11.45
C ARG A 105 13.54 -11.02 10.35
N GLN A 106 14.82 -11.05 10.69
CA GLN A 106 15.88 -11.59 9.85
C GLN A 106 16.54 -12.74 10.59
N ASP A 107 16.61 -13.91 9.96
CA ASP A 107 17.21 -15.12 10.53
C ASP A 107 16.67 -15.48 11.94
N GLY A 108 15.39 -15.20 12.19
CA GLY A 108 14.71 -15.43 13.47
C GLY A 108 14.85 -14.31 14.51
N GLU A 109 15.67 -13.30 14.24
CA GLU A 109 15.88 -12.15 15.12
C GLU A 109 15.06 -10.94 14.68
N ASN A 110 14.58 -10.16 15.65
CA ASN A 110 13.83 -8.94 15.38
C ASN A 110 14.71 -7.88 14.70
N VAL A 111 14.27 -7.32 13.58
CA VAL A 111 14.94 -6.18 12.94
C VAL A 111 14.61 -4.91 13.73
N VAL A 112 15.63 -4.18 14.16
CA VAL A 112 15.48 -2.92 14.90
C VAL A 112 14.69 -1.91 14.06
N ASP A 113 13.82 -1.14 14.71
CA ASP A 113 13.02 -0.07 14.06
C ASP A 113 12.13 -0.53 12.90
N SER A 114 11.82 -1.83 12.85
CA SER A 114 10.98 -2.42 11.79
C SER A 114 9.52 -2.59 12.20
N ASN A 115 9.10 -2.10 13.38
CA ASN A 115 7.75 -2.29 13.89
C ASN A 115 6.84 -1.12 13.49
N ALA A 116 5.57 -1.45 13.29
CA ALA A 116 4.48 -0.53 13.05
C ALA A 116 3.25 -0.98 13.88
N ALA A 117 2.36 -0.07 14.30
CA ALA A 117 1.30 -0.41 15.24
C ALA A 117 -0.02 0.36 15.07
N GLN A 118 -1.11 -0.37 14.86
CA GLN A 118 -2.43 0.22 14.65
C GLN A 118 -3.46 -0.29 15.64
N SER A 119 -4.30 0.63 16.13
CA SER A 119 -5.42 0.30 16.98
C SER A 119 -6.56 -0.35 16.17
N VAL A 120 -7.23 -1.30 16.81
CA VAL A 120 -8.43 -1.96 16.29
C VAL A 120 -9.58 -1.66 17.23
N ASP A 121 -10.68 -1.14 16.69
CA ASP A 121 -11.90 -0.87 17.44
C ASP A 121 -12.95 -1.98 17.27
N HIS A 122 -13.92 -1.95 18.19
CA HIS A 122 -15.02 -2.92 18.28
C HIS A 122 -15.78 -3.11 16.98
N GLY A 123 -15.69 -4.31 16.40
CA GLY A 123 -16.41 -4.67 15.19
C GLY A 123 -16.00 -3.89 13.93
N SER A 124 -14.89 -3.14 14.01
CA SER A 124 -14.30 -2.46 12.87
C SER A 124 -13.32 -3.36 12.12
N THR A 125 -13.17 -3.08 10.84
CA THR A 125 -12.06 -3.55 10.02
C THR A 125 -11.31 -2.35 9.47
N SER A 126 -9.99 -2.49 9.35
CA SER A 126 -9.13 -1.47 8.76
C SER A 126 -7.98 -2.12 8.00
N VAL A 127 -7.36 -1.36 7.11
CA VAL A 127 -6.15 -1.78 6.39
C VAL A 127 -4.93 -1.21 7.08
N PHE A 128 -4.08 -2.11 7.56
CA PHE A 128 -2.75 -1.81 8.07
C PHE A 128 -1.76 -1.88 6.92
N ILE A 129 -0.98 -0.81 6.70
CA ILE A 129 0.12 -0.81 5.75
C ILE A 129 1.47 -0.85 6.46
N TYR A 130 2.30 -1.81 6.07
CA TYR A 130 3.70 -1.90 6.46
C TYR A 130 4.58 -1.79 5.22
N THR A 131 5.66 -1.02 5.29
CA THR A 131 6.62 -0.96 4.19
C THR A 131 8.05 -0.88 4.70
N THR A 132 8.97 -1.43 3.91
CA THR A 132 10.40 -1.29 4.13
C THR A 132 11.16 -1.48 2.81
N LEU A 133 12.22 -0.70 2.66
CA LEU A 133 13.25 -0.86 1.65
C LEU A 133 14.46 -1.52 2.31
N PHE A 134 14.86 -2.70 1.83
CA PHE A 134 15.96 -3.46 2.42
C PHE A 134 16.89 -4.02 1.35
N GLN A 135 18.16 -4.11 1.72
CA GLN A 135 19.17 -4.78 0.90
C GLN A 135 19.25 -6.25 1.31
N ALA A 136 19.18 -7.14 0.34
CA ALA A 136 19.22 -8.57 0.56
C ALA A 136 20.35 -9.19 -0.29
N PRO A 137 21.28 -9.97 0.30
CA PRO A 137 22.13 -10.88 -0.46
C PRO A 137 21.29 -12.04 -1.05
N VAL A 138 21.92 -12.90 -1.86
CA VAL A 138 21.32 -14.19 -2.26
C VAL A 138 21.12 -15.05 -1.00
N ASN A 139 19.99 -15.76 -0.93
CA ASN A 139 19.54 -16.58 0.20
C ASN A 139 19.28 -15.78 1.50
N TYR A 140 19.02 -14.47 1.39
CA TYR A 140 18.61 -13.67 2.54
C TYR A 140 17.27 -14.18 3.07
N LYS A 141 17.20 -14.51 4.37
CA LYS A 141 16.01 -15.05 5.01
C LYS A 141 15.34 -14.05 5.92
N PHE A 142 14.04 -13.89 5.74
CA PHE A 142 13.25 -13.01 6.59
C PHE A 142 11.85 -13.54 6.82
N GLU A 143 11.20 -13.01 7.84
CA GLU A 143 9.83 -13.32 8.23
C GLU A 143 9.11 -12.01 8.52
N ILE A 144 7.80 -12.00 8.31
CA ILE A 144 6.95 -10.95 8.86
C ILE A 144 6.20 -11.52 10.05
N VAL A 145 6.24 -10.79 11.15
CA VAL A 145 5.68 -11.17 12.43
C VAL A 145 4.61 -10.16 12.82
N TYR A 146 3.56 -10.65 13.47
CA TYR A 146 2.56 -9.78 14.09
C TYR A 146 2.27 -10.21 15.53
N SER A 147 1.88 -9.26 16.36
CA SER A 147 1.32 -9.51 17.68
C SER A 147 -0.01 -8.78 17.85
N ALA A 148 -0.78 -9.20 18.85
CA ALA A 148 -2.03 -8.58 19.22
C ALA A 148 -2.01 -8.25 20.71
N LEU A 149 -2.04 -6.95 21.03
CA LEU A 149 -2.21 -6.46 22.39
C LEU A 149 -3.68 -6.17 22.62
N LEU A 150 -4.30 -6.95 23.50
CA LEU A 150 -5.72 -6.87 23.80
C LEU A 150 -5.96 -5.94 24.99
N ASP A 151 -7.03 -5.14 24.92
CA ASP A 151 -7.59 -4.51 26.11
C ASP A 151 -8.11 -5.58 27.09
N VAL A 152 -8.17 -5.26 28.38
CA VAL A 152 -8.35 -6.22 29.50
C VAL A 152 -9.62 -7.09 29.38
N GLU A 153 -10.61 -6.64 28.61
CA GLU A 153 -11.90 -7.32 28.40
C GLU A 153 -12.04 -7.97 27.02
N CYS A 154 -11.03 -7.82 26.15
CA CYS A 154 -11.10 -8.20 24.76
C CYS A 154 -10.59 -9.62 24.53
N THR A 155 -11.32 -10.38 23.71
CA THR A 155 -11.03 -11.81 23.55
C THR A 155 -10.22 -12.13 22.29
N ARG A 156 -10.40 -11.37 21.19
CA ARG A 156 -9.77 -11.63 19.88
C ARG A 156 -9.70 -10.38 18.99
N ILE A 157 -8.50 -10.05 18.52
CA ILE A 157 -8.24 -9.23 17.33
C ILE A 157 -7.19 -9.98 16.49
N GLY A 158 -7.03 -9.61 15.23
CA GLY A 158 -6.00 -10.20 14.37
C GLY A 158 -6.13 -9.77 12.92
N LEU A 159 -5.52 -10.56 12.05
CA LEU A 159 -5.64 -10.43 10.61
C LEU A 159 -6.89 -11.19 10.15
N ILE A 160 -7.83 -10.54 9.47
CA ILE A 160 -9.17 -11.06 9.19
C ILE A 160 -9.38 -11.21 7.69
N ALA A 161 -9.65 -12.44 7.24
CA ALA A 161 -10.10 -12.68 5.89
C ALA A 161 -11.63 -12.71 5.85
N THR A 162 -12.21 -12.08 4.83
CA THR A 162 -13.66 -11.97 4.63
C THR A 162 -13.99 -12.26 3.18
N LYS A 163 -15.10 -12.96 2.91
CA LYS A 163 -15.60 -13.21 1.55
C LYS A 163 -16.95 -12.50 1.36
N PRO A 164 -16.96 -11.26 0.83
CA PRO A 164 -18.21 -10.58 0.51
C PRO A 164 -18.95 -11.27 -0.65
N GLU A 165 -20.26 -11.05 -0.73
CA GLU A 165 -21.08 -11.56 -1.82
C GLU A 165 -20.76 -10.81 -3.12
N LYS A 166 -20.46 -11.53 -4.21
CA LYS A 166 -20.18 -10.97 -5.56
C LYS A 166 -18.90 -10.13 -5.70
N GLU A 167 -18.04 -10.12 -4.69
CA GLU A 167 -16.74 -9.44 -4.74
C GLU A 167 -15.58 -10.45 -4.62
N PRO A 168 -14.35 -10.08 -5.03
CA PRO A 168 -13.17 -10.86 -4.71
C PRO A 168 -13.01 -11.03 -3.18
N LEU A 169 -12.28 -12.08 -2.80
CA LEU A 169 -11.94 -12.32 -1.40
C LEU A 169 -11.16 -11.11 -0.85
N VAL A 170 -11.48 -10.71 0.37
CA VAL A 170 -10.65 -9.84 1.20
C VAL A 170 -9.69 -10.75 1.97
N PRO A 171 -8.44 -10.89 1.55
CA PRO A 171 -7.49 -11.71 2.28
C PRO A 171 -7.14 -11.03 3.61
N SER A 172 -6.70 -11.83 4.59
CA SER A 172 -6.21 -11.28 5.86
C SER A 172 -4.89 -10.52 5.69
N ILE A 173 -4.16 -10.82 4.62
CA ILE A 173 -2.87 -10.22 4.29
C ILE A 173 -2.63 -10.30 2.78
N ILE A 174 -2.00 -9.26 2.23
CA ILE A 174 -1.34 -9.23 0.92
C ILE A 174 0.09 -8.75 1.16
N LEU A 175 1.08 -9.56 0.81
CA LEU A 175 2.49 -9.20 0.84
C LEU A 175 2.99 -9.06 -0.60
N THR A 176 3.55 -7.91 -0.92
CA THR A 176 4.16 -7.61 -2.21
C THR A 176 5.60 -7.20 -2.02
N ILE A 177 6.48 -7.80 -2.80
CA ILE A 177 7.92 -7.51 -2.79
C ILE A 177 8.37 -7.36 -4.23
N ILE A 178 9.09 -6.28 -4.51
CA ILE A 178 9.66 -6.02 -5.83
C ILE A 178 11.14 -5.67 -5.68
N GLN A 179 11.97 -6.25 -6.55
CA GLN A 179 13.36 -5.84 -6.67
C GLN A 179 13.44 -4.51 -7.41
N VAL A 180 14.05 -3.51 -6.78
CA VAL A 180 14.23 -2.17 -7.36
C VAL A 180 15.65 -1.95 -7.91
N SER A 181 16.62 -2.74 -7.44
CA SER A 181 18.01 -2.75 -7.94
C SER A 181 18.66 -4.12 -7.72
N ASP A 182 19.63 -4.51 -8.56
CA ASP A 182 20.49 -5.69 -8.35
C ASP A 182 21.61 -5.49 -7.33
N GLY A 183 21.73 -4.28 -6.76
CA GLY A 183 22.79 -3.93 -5.82
C GLY A 183 24.16 -3.70 -6.46
N THR A 184 24.33 -3.94 -7.77
CA THR A 184 25.56 -3.62 -8.52
C THR A 184 25.46 -2.27 -9.22
N ASN A 185 24.27 -1.90 -9.70
CA ASN A 185 23.95 -0.56 -10.18
C ASN A 185 23.18 0.17 -9.07
N THR A 186 23.92 0.91 -8.24
CA THR A 186 23.32 1.58 -7.08
C THR A 186 22.52 2.81 -7.55
N ILE A 187 21.22 2.59 -7.70
CA ILE A 187 20.24 3.65 -7.96
C ILE A 187 20.18 4.58 -6.76
N PRO A 188 19.89 5.88 -6.95
CA PRO A 188 19.51 6.73 -5.85
C PRO A 188 18.36 6.10 -5.05
N ASN A 189 18.57 5.86 -3.76
CA ASN A 189 17.56 5.30 -2.86
C ASN A 189 17.82 5.69 -1.41
N ALA A 190 16.77 5.71 -0.59
CA ALA A 190 16.86 5.93 0.84
C ALA A 190 15.69 5.28 1.60
N GLN A 191 16.00 4.88 2.83
CA GLN A 191 15.08 4.44 3.86
C GLN A 191 15.33 5.32 5.10
N LEU A 192 14.43 6.27 5.33
CA LEU A 192 14.52 7.26 6.39
C LEU A 192 13.39 7.03 7.40
N PHE A 193 13.60 7.39 8.66
CA PHE A 193 12.54 7.31 9.66
C PHE A 193 12.65 8.36 10.78
N SER A 194 11.51 8.66 11.40
CA SER A 194 11.42 9.42 12.65
C SER A 194 11.49 8.49 13.84
N SER A 195 12.49 8.68 14.68
CA SER A 195 12.61 8.02 15.98
C SER A 195 11.95 8.82 17.13
N LYS A 196 11.28 9.94 16.80
CA LYS A 196 10.66 10.86 17.75
C LYS A 196 9.15 10.96 17.57
N THR A 197 8.45 11.12 18.69
CA THR A 197 7.07 11.64 18.70
C THR A 197 7.08 13.12 18.33
N GLN A 198 6.25 13.52 17.39
CA GLN A 198 6.09 14.87 16.86
C GLN A 198 4.61 15.25 16.96
N LEU A 199 4.23 15.93 18.04
CA LEU A 199 2.88 16.45 18.21
C LEU A 199 2.70 17.68 17.35
N GLY A 200 1.59 17.74 16.63
CA GLY A 200 1.33 18.81 15.68
C GLY A 200 0.48 19.94 16.26
N ASN A 201 0.11 20.86 15.37
CA ASN A 201 -0.93 21.85 15.59
C ASN A 201 -1.61 22.15 14.26
N SER A 202 -2.51 23.15 14.25
CA SER A 202 -3.27 23.50 13.05
C SER A 202 -2.44 24.17 11.94
N ASP A 203 -1.23 24.64 12.23
CA ASP A 203 -0.31 25.13 11.21
C ASP A 203 0.58 23.98 10.70
N PRO A 204 0.88 23.93 9.39
CA PRO A 204 1.77 22.93 8.81
C PRO A 204 3.18 22.89 9.41
N GLU A 205 3.63 21.70 9.76
CA GLU A 205 4.99 21.43 10.27
C GLU A 205 5.72 20.43 9.37
N VAL A 206 7.04 20.58 9.27
CA VAL A 206 7.89 19.62 8.56
C VAL A 206 8.10 18.40 9.46
N VAL A 207 7.91 17.21 8.91
CA VAL A 207 8.22 15.96 9.61
C VAL A 207 9.74 15.79 9.71
N ILE A 208 10.23 15.60 10.92
CA ILE A 208 11.62 15.28 11.22
C ILE A 208 11.84 13.79 10.92
N LEU A 209 12.81 13.49 10.05
CA LEU A 209 13.30 12.14 9.76
C LEU A 209 14.73 12.05 10.29
N ASP A 210 14.93 11.72 11.56
CA ASP A 210 16.22 11.84 12.24
C ASP A 210 17.11 10.59 12.17
N THR A 211 16.64 9.52 11.53
CA THR A 211 17.40 8.28 11.38
C THR A 211 17.42 7.79 9.93
N VAL A 212 18.56 7.26 9.52
CA VAL A 212 18.81 6.72 8.17
C VAL A 212 19.12 5.24 8.31
N SER A 213 18.26 4.36 7.79
CA SER A 213 18.55 2.92 7.68
C SER A 213 19.46 2.65 6.49
N ALA A 214 19.15 3.27 5.35
CA ALA A 214 19.92 3.20 4.12
C ALA A 214 19.81 4.52 3.36
N ALA A 215 20.90 4.97 2.75
CA ALA A 215 20.88 6.07 1.79
C ALA A 215 22.03 5.88 0.80
N ASN A 216 21.72 5.94 -0.49
CA ASN A 216 22.67 5.93 -1.58
C ASN A 216 22.30 7.04 -2.54
N ARG A 217 23.22 7.99 -2.77
CA ARG A 217 23.08 9.11 -3.74
C ARG A 217 21.82 9.97 -3.52
N ILE A 218 21.24 9.92 -2.33
CA ILE A 218 20.21 10.84 -1.85
C ILE A 218 20.84 11.55 -0.66
N ASP A 219 20.98 12.86 -0.79
CA ASP A 219 21.50 13.71 0.27
C ASP A 219 20.35 13.98 1.24
N TRP A 220 20.33 13.26 2.36
CA TRP A 220 19.51 13.65 3.50
C TRP A 220 20.23 14.79 4.21
N ALA A 221 19.61 15.96 4.24
CA ALA A 221 20.27 17.15 4.75
C ALA A 221 20.60 16.95 6.24
N THR A 222 21.90 16.90 6.55
CA THR A 222 22.45 16.91 7.92
C THR A 222 22.36 18.29 8.59
N THR A 223 21.55 19.20 8.04
CA THR A 223 21.28 20.52 8.63
C THR A 223 20.26 20.42 9.75
N GLU A 224 20.21 21.41 10.63
CA GLU A 224 19.39 21.47 11.86
C GLU A 224 17.89 21.12 11.72
N ASP A 225 17.35 21.00 10.50
CA ASP A 225 15.94 20.72 10.21
C ASP A 225 15.58 19.23 10.08
N HIS A 226 16.52 18.32 9.73
CA HIS A 226 16.31 16.85 9.60
C HIS A 226 15.07 16.40 8.78
N GLY A 227 14.37 17.31 8.09
CA GLY A 227 13.10 17.06 7.41
C GLY A 227 13.13 17.35 5.91
N THR A 228 14.28 17.75 5.37
CA THR A 228 14.48 18.08 3.96
C THR A 228 15.36 17.04 3.27
N ILE A 229 14.82 16.43 2.23
CA ILE A 229 15.50 15.40 1.42
C ILE A 229 15.92 16.04 0.11
N LYS A 230 17.21 16.00 -0.20
CA LYS A 230 17.77 16.59 -1.40
C LYS A 230 18.20 15.49 -2.37
N TYR A 231 17.73 15.59 -3.61
CA TYR A 231 18.04 14.62 -4.65
C TYR A 231 19.26 15.08 -5.45
N SER A 232 20.29 14.23 -5.52
CA SER A 232 21.54 14.55 -6.23
C SER A 232 21.46 14.28 -7.74
N GLU A 233 20.39 13.64 -8.19
CA GLU A 233 20.20 13.19 -9.56
C GLU A 233 18.79 13.44 -10.05
N ALA A 234 18.71 13.96 -11.28
CA ALA A 234 17.45 14.06 -11.99
C ALA A 234 16.93 12.67 -12.36
N GLY A 235 15.62 12.49 -12.32
CA GLY A 235 14.97 11.24 -12.71
C GLY A 235 13.54 11.14 -12.18
N VAL A 236 12.91 10.00 -12.39
CA VAL A 236 11.61 9.70 -11.82
C VAL A 236 11.83 8.91 -10.53
N TYR A 237 11.15 9.29 -9.46
CA TYR A 237 11.27 8.67 -8.14
C TYR A 237 9.92 8.18 -7.67
N PHE A 238 9.92 7.03 -7.01
CA PHE A 238 8.82 6.63 -6.15
C PHE A 238 9.15 7.02 -4.71
N LEU A 239 8.16 7.58 -4.02
CA LEU A 239 8.21 7.91 -2.60
C LEU A 239 6.99 7.30 -1.94
N LEU A 240 7.21 6.56 -0.86
CA LEU A 240 6.17 5.98 -0.03
C LEU A 240 6.47 6.30 1.44
N ALA A 241 5.63 7.15 2.02
CA ALA A 241 5.67 7.49 3.43
C ALA A 241 4.53 6.77 4.18
N THR A 242 4.86 6.20 5.33
CA THR A 242 3.91 5.63 6.29
C THR A 242 4.13 6.27 7.65
N ALA A 243 3.11 6.91 8.20
CA ALA A 243 3.14 7.59 9.48
C ALA A 243 2.32 6.82 10.52
N GLU A 244 2.93 6.55 11.66
CA GLU A 244 2.25 6.15 12.89
C GLU A 244 1.61 7.38 13.51
N VAL A 245 0.30 7.51 13.34
CA VAL A 245 -0.45 8.68 13.76
C VAL A 245 -1.34 8.33 14.95
N GLY A 246 -1.40 9.21 15.94
CA GLY A 246 -2.14 8.94 17.17
C GLY A 246 -2.08 10.08 18.16
N SER A 247 -2.50 9.80 19.40
CA SER A 247 -2.45 10.77 20.49
C SER A 247 -1.17 10.66 21.31
N ALA A 248 -0.82 11.74 22.01
CA ALA A 248 0.21 11.73 23.04
C ALA A 248 -0.09 10.64 24.09
N GLU A 249 0.98 10.03 24.62
CA GLU A 249 0.87 8.95 25.60
C GLU A 249 0.01 9.37 26.79
N GLY A 250 -0.96 8.52 27.16
CA GLY A 250 -1.86 8.76 28.29
C GLY A 250 -2.99 9.77 28.02
N THR A 251 -3.13 10.28 26.80
CA THR A 251 -4.27 11.14 26.41
C THR A 251 -5.35 10.34 25.69
N HIS A 252 -6.56 10.89 25.63
CA HIS A 252 -7.68 10.35 24.85
C HIS A 252 -8.09 11.32 23.74
N ALA A 253 -7.10 11.99 23.14
CA ALA A 253 -7.34 13.00 22.13
C ALA A 253 -8.06 12.40 20.91
N SER A 254 -8.93 13.21 20.31
CA SER A 254 -9.62 12.93 19.05
C SER A 254 -9.45 14.13 18.12
N GLY A 255 -9.53 13.88 16.83
CA GLY A 255 -9.33 14.86 15.78
C GLY A 255 -8.71 14.22 14.54
N ASP A 256 -8.22 15.04 13.63
CA ASP A 256 -7.67 14.62 12.35
C ASP A 256 -6.18 14.95 12.29
N ILE A 257 -5.44 14.08 11.63
CA ILE A 257 -4.03 14.24 11.32
C ILE A 257 -3.88 14.18 9.81
N HIS A 258 -3.19 15.17 9.26
CA HIS A 258 -3.04 15.38 7.83
C HIS A 258 -1.57 15.19 7.47
N VAL A 259 -1.26 14.51 6.37
CA VAL A 259 0.12 14.29 5.88
C VAL A 259 0.18 14.51 4.38
N TRP A 260 1.14 15.30 3.92
CA TRP A 260 1.34 15.59 2.49
C TRP A 260 2.81 15.83 2.14
N MET A 261 3.09 16.00 0.84
CA MET A 261 4.45 16.26 0.34
C MET A 261 4.61 17.71 -0.12
N ARG A 262 5.82 18.25 0.02
CA ARG A 262 6.22 19.56 -0.47
C ARG A 262 7.47 19.43 -1.34
N LEU A 263 7.43 20.01 -2.53
CA LEU A 263 8.54 20.08 -3.46
C LEU A 263 9.04 21.52 -3.54
N ASN A 264 10.33 21.73 -3.23
CA ASN A 264 11.00 23.02 -3.34
C ASN A 264 10.25 24.17 -2.62
N GLY A 265 9.75 23.88 -1.42
CA GLY A 265 9.02 24.86 -0.60
C GLY A 265 7.54 25.05 -0.97
N LYS A 266 7.02 24.32 -1.96
CA LYS A 266 5.61 24.38 -2.38
C LYS A 266 4.90 23.04 -2.17
N ASP A 267 3.71 23.08 -1.58
CA ASP A 267 2.92 21.87 -1.37
C ASP A 267 2.61 21.22 -2.73
N MET A 268 2.84 19.92 -2.83
CA MET A 268 2.52 19.14 -4.01
C MET A 268 1.00 18.98 -4.11
N PRO A 269 0.36 19.37 -5.22
CA PRO A 269 -1.07 19.17 -5.40
C PRO A 269 -1.47 17.71 -5.21
N ASN A 270 -2.66 17.48 -4.64
CA ASN A 270 -3.27 16.16 -4.49
C ASN A 270 -2.38 15.13 -3.76
N SER A 271 -1.52 15.57 -2.85
CA SER A 271 -0.65 14.67 -2.07
C SER A 271 -1.10 14.46 -0.62
N ASN A 272 -2.15 15.16 -0.19
CA ASN A 272 -2.60 15.15 1.20
C ASN A 272 -3.48 13.94 1.49
N THR A 273 -3.28 13.35 2.66
CA THR A 273 -4.12 12.30 3.22
C THR A 273 -4.48 12.62 4.67
N ILE A 274 -5.68 12.24 5.06
CA ILE A 274 -6.26 12.50 6.38
C ILE A 274 -6.55 11.18 7.08
N GLN A 275 -6.23 11.13 8.37
CA GLN A 275 -6.65 10.09 9.28
C GLN A 275 -7.30 10.69 10.52
N SER A 276 -8.54 10.29 10.78
CA SER A 276 -9.24 10.60 12.03
C SER A 276 -8.76 9.65 13.15
N ILE A 277 -8.49 10.22 14.31
CA ILE A 277 -8.11 9.54 15.55
C ILE A 277 -9.25 9.72 16.56
N ARG A 278 -9.55 8.65 17.30
CA ARG A 278 -10.63 8.64 18.29
C ARG A 278 -10.17 8.08 19.62
N ASN A 279 -10.47 8.81 20.69
CA ASN A 279 -10.29 8.37 22.08
C ASN A 279 -8.86 7.87 22.37
N GLY A 280 -7.87 8.49 21.74
CA GLY A 280 -6.46 8.11 21.84
C GLY A 280 -6.06 6.84 21.09
N SER A 281 -6.78 6.48 20.03
CA SER A 281 -6.37 5.41 19.11
C SER A 281 -5.09 5.78 18.33
N SER A 282 -4.51 4.79 17.67
CA SER A 282 -3.43 4.94 16.70
C SER A 282 -3.84 4.34 15.35
N ALA A 283 -3.27 4.87 14.27
CA ALA A 283 -3.49 4.41 12.91
C ALA A 283 -2.22 4.56 12.05
N ILE A 284 -2.17 3.82 10.94
CA ILE A 284 -1.18 4.05 9.90
C ILE A 284 -1.77 4.98 8.85
N LEU A 285 -1.10 6.09 8.58
CA LEU A 285 -1.44 7.01 7.49
C LEU A 285 -0.41 6.88 6.36
N VAL A 286 -0.88 6.72 5.13
CA VAL A 286 -0.02 6.56 3.94
C VAL A 286 -0.04 7.83 3.11
N CYS A 287 1.13 8.23 2.59
CA CYS A 287 1.29 9.27 1.59
C CYS A 287 2.28 8.79 0.53
N GLN A 288 1.86 8.76 -0.75
CA GLN A 288 2.65 8.18 -1.84
C GLN A 288 2.68 9.08 -3.07
N THR A 289 3.78 9.04 -3.82
CA THR A 289 3.86 9.67 -5.14
C THR A 289 4.90 9.01 -6.04
N VAL A 290 4.63 8.99 -7.35
CA VAL A 290 5.66 8.92 -8.39
C VAL A 290 5.87 10.33 -8.93
N ILE A 291 7.10 10.83 -8.92
CA ILE A 291 7.40 12.22 -9.30
C ILE A 291 8.70 12.32 -10.08
N LYS A 292 8.74 13.21 -11.07
CA LYS A 292 9.98 13.61 -11.73
C LYS A 292 10.68 14.69 -10.89
N LEU A 293 11.93 14.45 -10.53
CA LEU A 293 12.80 15.36 -9.80
C LEU A 293 13.97 15.79 -10.68
N GLU A 294 14.42 17.01 -10.48
CA GLU A 294 15.64 17.57 -11.04
C GLU A 294 16.77 17.57 -9.99
N VAL A 295 18.01 17.77 -10.44
CA VAL A 295 19.17 17.83 -9.53
C VAL A 295 19.01 18.98 -8.54
N ASN A 296 19.21 18.69 -7.25
CA ASN A 296 19.02 19.56 -6.08
C ASN A 296 17.57 19.85 -5.70
N ASP A 297 16.58 19.20 -6.31
CA ASP A 297 15.21 19.29 -5.83
C ASP A 297 15.13 18.80 -4.37
N LYS A 298 14.28 19.47 -3.62
CA LYS A 298 14.06 19.24 -2.19
C LYS A 298 12.65 18.75 -1.95
N VAL A 299 12.52 17.58 -1.35
CA VAL A 299 11.24 17.03 -0.88
C VAL A 299 11.17 17.12 0.63
N GLN A 300 10.01 17.51 1.15
CA GLN A 300 9.67 17.50 2.57
C GLN A 300 8.36 16.75 2.77
N LEU A 301 8.26 15.99 3.86
CA LEU A 301 6.98 15.52 4.38
C LEU A 301 6.45 16.58 5.33
N MET A 302 5.17 16.90 5.19
CA MET A 302 4.48 17.90 5.98
C MET A 302 3.36 17.22 6.77
N PHE A 303 3.06 17.74 7.96
CA PHE A 303 1.87 17.32 8.72
C PHE A 303 1.22 18.48 9.47
N SER A 304 -0.06 18.33 9.79
CA SER A 304 -0.85 19.23 10.65
C SER A 304 -1.90 18.42 11.41
N THR A 305 -2.45 18.99 12.47
CA THR A 305 -3.47 18.34 13.30
C THR A 305 -4.58 19.30 13.72
N THR A 306 -5.79 18.78 13.90
CA THR A 306 -6.90 19.58 14.47
C THR A 306 -6.86 19.64 15.99
N ASN A 307 -5.99 18.85 16.63
CA ASN A 307 -5.79 18.80 18.06
C ASN A 307 -4.29 18.67 18.40
N LYS A 308 -3.78 19.56 19.26
CA LYS A 308 -2.35 19.62 19.63
C LYS A 308 -1.82 18.41 20.41
N GLU A 309 -2.71 17.57 20.91
CA GLU A 309 -2.35 16.30 21.56
C GLU A 309 -2.24 15.15 20.55
N LEU A 310 -2.49 15.42 19.27
CA LEU A 310 -2.30 14.47 18.17
C LEU A 310 -1.00 14.73 17.43
N GLY A 311 -0.50 13.70 16.75
CA GLY A 311 0.61 13.85 15.82
C GLY A 311 1.19 12.52 15.39
N ILE A 312 2.47 12.56 15.01
CA ILE A 312 3.26 11.39 14.65
C ILE A 312 3.84 10.78 15.93
N THR A 313 3.59 9.50 16.20
CA THR A 313 3.85 8.89 17.52
C THR A 313 4.84 7.74 17.45
N VAL A 314 5.74 7.67 18.43
CA VAL A 314 6.67 6.55 18.61
C VAL A 314 6.23 5.71 19.81
N LEU A 315 6.30 4.38 19.68
CA LEU A 315 5.98 3.44 20.76
C LEU A 315 7.18 2.53 21.03
N ASN A 316 7.40 2.21 22.31
CA ASN A 316 8.46 1.30 22.75
C ASN A 316 7.85 0.05 23.41
N PRO A 317 7.21 -0.83 22.63
CA PRO A 317 6.62 -2.06 23.16
C PRO A 317 7.67 -2.96 23.80
N LYS A 318 7.24 -3.76 24.78
CA LYS A 318 8.13 -4.69 25.49
C LYS A 318 8.33 -5.97 24.66
N ASN A 319 9.58 -6.34 24.41
CA ASN A 319 9.99 -7.54 23.64
C ASN A 319 9.72 -7.49 22.13
N GLU A 320 9.42 -6.30 21.60
CA GLU A 320 9.17 -6.04 20.17
C GLU A 320 10.07 -4.86 19.75
N PRO A 321 10.40 -4.69 18.46
CA PRO A 321 11.10 -3.49 18.02
C PRO A 321 10.28 -2.24 18.31
N ARG A 322 10.99 -1.12 18.42
CA ARG A 322 10.39 0.22 18.48
C ARG A 322 9.51 0.44 17.25
N VAL A 323 8.34 1.01 17.50
CA VAL A 323 7.44 1.54 16.47
C VAL A 323 7.93 2.92 16.08
N THR A 324 8.36 3.07 14.82
CA THR A 324 8.90 4.34 14.32
C THR A 324 7.79 5.31 13.96
N GLY A 325 7.95 6.61 14.23
CA GLY A 325 6.87 7.58 14.02
C GLY A 325 6.51 7.78 12.55
N MET A 326 7.51 7.91 11.70
CA MET A 326 7.34 8.05 10.26
C MET A 326 8.40 7.20 9.60
N LEU A 327 8.05 6.54 8.51
CA LEU A 327 8.97 5.82 7.66
C LEU A 327 8.80 6.33 6.23
N LEU A 328 9.91 6.63 5.57
CA LEU A 328 9.94 7.02 4.15
C LEU A 328 10.88 6.10 3.38
N SER A 329 10.31 5.42 2.40
CA SER A 329 11.02 4.67 1.37
C SER A 329 11.03 5.49 0.09
N THR A 330 12.21 5.74 -0.49
CA THR A 330 12.33 6.42 -1.79
C THR A 330 13.42 5.78 -2.65
N PHE A 331 13.16 5.68 -3.95
CA PHE A 331 14.14 5.22 -4.93
C PHE A 331 13.83 5.74 -6.32
N GLN A 332 14.88 5.87 -7.14
CA GLN A 332 14.75 6.24 -8.53
C GLN A 332 14.22 5.06 -9.36
N LEU A 333 13.22 5.30 -10.20
CA LEU A 333 12.76 4.37 -11.23
C LEU A 333 13.77 4.41 -12.39
N LEU A 334 14.60 3.38 -12.53
CA LEU A 334 15.59 3.30 -13.60
C LEU A 334 14.96 2.95 -14.95
N ASN A 335 15.43 3.64 -15.99
CA ASN A 335 15.67 3.05 -17.32
C ASN A 335 16.55 4.03 -18.14
N GLU A 336 17.87 3.76 -18.20
CA GLU A 336 18.87 4.64 -18.84
C GLU A 336 18.71 4.73 -20.38
N GLU A 337 17.97 3.79 -21.01
CA GLU A 337 17.80 3.73 -22.47
C GLU A 337 16.41 4.13 -22.95
N LYS A 338 15.37 3.95 -22.13
CA LYS A 338 13.98 4.32 -22.42
C LYS A 338 13.31 4.89 -21.17
N PRO A 339 12.33 5.80 -21.24
CA PRO A 339 11.60 6.19 -20.03
C PRO A 339 10.86 4.99 -19.41
N THR A 340 11.04 4.75 -18.10
CA THR A 340 10.29 3.73 -17.34
C THR A 340 8.80 4.04 -17.42
N PRO A 341 7.94 3.07 -17.78
CA PRO A 341 6.50 3.26 -17.68
C PRO A 341 6.07 3.54 -16.24
N TYR A 342 5.31 4.62 -16.02
CA TYR A 342 4.73 4.94 -14.72
C TYR A 342 3.45 5.77 -14.85
N ALA A 343 2.67 5.76 -13.78
CA ALA A 343 1.52 6.61 -13.58
C ALA A 343 1.45 7.09 -12.12
N GLN A 344 1.18 8.37 -11.95
CA GLN A 344 0.68 9.01 -10.74
C GLN A 344 -0.62 9.69 -11.13
N LEU A 345 -1.72 9.19 -10.61
CA LEU A 345 -3.06 9.66 -10.92
C LEU A 345 -3.80 10.01 -9.65
N SER A 346 -4.72 10.96 -9.72
CA SER A 346 -5.59 11.28 -8.60
C SER A 346 -7.01 11.64 -9.02
N SER A 347 -7.91 11.61 -8.04
CA SER A 347 -9.28 12.08 -8.17
C SER A 347 -9.53 13.29 -7.28
N SER A 348 -9.86 14.43 -7.86
CA SER A 348 -10.15 15.66 -7.10
C SER A 348 -11.61 15.75 -6.62
N GLN A 349 -12.42 14.75 -6.94
CA GLN A 349 -13.86 14.74 -6.70
C GLN A 349 -14.23 13.63 -5.72
N SER A 350 -15.14 13.92 -4.79
CA SER A 350 -15.78 12.87 -3.99
C SER A 350 -16.58 11.93 -4.90
N GLN A 351 -16.57 10.64 -4.58
CA GLN A 351 -17.21 9.58 -5.34
C GLN A 351 -18.02 8.70 -4.39
N TRP A 352 -19.34 8.87 -4.44
CA TRP A 352 -20.25 8.21 -3.52
C TRP A 352 -20.57 6.78 -3.97
N GLY A 353 -20.40 5.87 -3.01
CA GLY A 353 -20.59 4.46 -3.19
C GLY A 353 -22.05 4.03 -3.14
N CYS A 354 -22.28 2.78 -3.47
CA CYS A 354 -23.47 2.03 -3.08
C CYS A 354 -23.10 0.54 -3.13
N THR A 355 -24.06 -0.34 -2.87
CA THR A 355 -23.88 -1.80 -2.97
C THR A 355 -23.59 -2.29 -4.39
N THR A 356 -23.73 -1.44 -5.41
CA THR A 356 -23.31 -1.75 -6.78
C THR A 356 -21.88 -1.23 -7.00
N PRO A 357 -20.93 -2.11 -7.34
CA PRO A 357 -19.55 -1.70 -7.61
C PRO A 357 -19.43 -0.69 -8.76
N LYS A 358 -18.55 0.29 -8.61
CA LYS A 358 -18.27 1.33 -9.61
C LYS A 358 -16.77 1.46 -9.85
N ILE A 359 -16.42 1.85 -11.08
CA ILE A 359 -15.04 2.24 -11.41
C ILE A 359 -14.73 3.57 -10.73
N VAL A 360 -13.58 3.63 -10.06
CA VAL A 360 -13.05 4.88 -9.51
C VAL A 360 -12.62 5.79 -10.66
N LYS A 361 -13.14 7.01 -10.67
CA LYS A 361 -12.78 8.06 -11.64
C LYS A 361 -11.51 8.79 -11.22
N LEU A 362 -10.63 9.02 -12.19
CA LEU A 362 -9.34 9.68 -12.03
C LEU A 362 -9.26 10.82 -13.04
N ASP A 363 -9.59 12.03 -12.59
CA ASP A 363 -9.67 13.23 -13.41
C ASP A 363 -8.34 13.97 -13.53
N ASN A 364 -7.32 13.57 -12.77
CA ASN A 364 -6.00 14.19 -12.78
C ASN A 364 -4.89 13.20 -13.16
N ASN A 365 -4.05 13.63 -14.10
CA ASN A 365 -2.82 12.95 -14.50
C ASN A 365 -1.62 13.70 -13.89
N ASP A 366 -1.32 13.45 -12.62
CA ASP A 366 -0.25 14.14 -11.90
C ASP A 366 1.14 13.79 -12.46
N GLY A 367 1.29 12.59 -13.03
CA GLY A 367 2.42 12.16 -13.83
C GLY A 367 2.10 10.92 -14.64
N LEU A 368 2.46 10.89 -15.93
CA LEU A 368 2.19 9.75 -16.80
C LEU A 368 3.32 9.54 -17.80
N GLN A 369 3.74 8.30 -17.96
CA GLN A 369 4.70 7.87 -18.96
C GLN A 369 4.32 6.48 -19.43
N ARG A 370 3.92 6.33 -20.70
CA ARG A 370 3.64 5.03 -21.36
C ARG A 370 2.56 4.18 -20.68
N ILE A 371 1.71 4.84 -19.92
CA ILE A 371 0.44 4.34 -19.39
C ILE A 371 -0.58 5.42 -19.74
N ARG A 372 -1.69 5.03 -20.36
CA ARG A 372 -2.78 5.94 -20.68
C ARG A 372 -3.86 5.86 -19.60
N ASN A 373 -4.43 6.99 -19.23
CA ASN A 373 -5.59 7.06 -18.35
C ASN A 373 -6.81 7.52 -19.15
N ASP A 374 -7.84 6.69 -19.21
CA ASP A 374 -9.18 7.05 -19.68
C ASP A 374 -10.14 7.09 -18.48
N ASN A 375 -10.01 8.15 -17.68
CA ASN A 375 -10.86 8.45 -16.53
C ASN A 375 -11.08 7.24 -15.58
N GLY A 376 -9.98 6.62 -15.15
CA GLY A 376 -9.98 5.46 -14.25
C GLY A 376 -9.66 4.13 -14.92
N ILE A 377 -9.59 4.09 -16.24
CA ILE A 377 -9.17 2.91 -17.01
C ILE A 377 -7.71 3.12 -17.47
N LEU A 378 -6.79 2.37 -16.87
CA LEU A 378 -5.36 2.48 -17.14
C LEU A 378 -4.97 1.47 -18.22
N GLU A 379 -4.53 1.93 -19.38
CA GLU A 379 -4.04 1.07 -20.47
C GLU A 379 -2.51 1.10 -20.55
N PHE A 380 -1.90 -0.08 -20.55
CA PHE A 380 -0.44 -0.22 -20.52
C PHE A 380 0.12 -0.33 -21.94
N GLU A 381 1.12 0.49 -22.28
CA GLU A 381 1.72 0.44 -23.61
C GLU A 381 2.81 -0.63 -23.75
N GLU A 382 3.31 -1.16 -22.63
CA GLU A 382 4.38 -2.15 -22.60
C GLU A 382 4.08 -3.31 -21.65
N SER A 383 4.38 -4.52 -22.10
CA SER A 383 4.38 -5.69 -21.21
C SER A 383 5.50 -5.61 -20.17
N GLY A 384 5.27 -6.17 -19.00
CA GLY A 384 6.28 -6.32 -17.96
C GLY A 384 5.69 -6.55 -16.57
N THR A 385 6.54 -6.60 -15.55
CA THR A 385 6.08 -6.66 -14.16
C THR A 385 5.84 -5.25 -13.63
N TYR A 386 4.63 -4.98 -13.15
CA TYR A 386 4.25 -3.67 -12.61
C TYR A 386 3.92 -3.77 -11.13
N PHE A 387 4.34 -2.78 -10.36
CA PHE A 387 3.83 -2.52 -9.02
C PHE A 387 2.73 -1.45 -9.11
N MET A 388 1.65 -1.67 -8.37
CA MET A 388 0.48 -0.78 -8.33
C MET A 388 0.02 -0.62 -6.88
N MET A 389 -0.24 0.61 -6.47
CA MET A 389 -0.78 0.93 -5.16
C MET A 389 -1.80 2.05 -5.29
N ALA A 390 -3.01 1.80 -4.80
CA ALA A 390 -4.11 2.74 -4.73
C ALA A 390 -4.39 3.08 -3.28
N ALA A 391 -4.46 4.37 -2.96
CA ALA A 391 -4.79 4.91 -1.65
C ALA A 391 -6.06 5.76 -1.79
N ALA A 392 -7.18 5.21 -1.32
CA ALA A 392 -8.48 5.88 -1.28
C ALA A 392 -8.66 6.65 0.03
N GLN A 393 -9.04 7.92 -0.06
CA GLN A 393 -9.55 8.63 1.10
C GLN A 393 -11.02 8.26 1.28
N VAL A 394 -11.35 7.48 2.31
CA VAL A 394 -12.72 7.03 2.58
C VAL A 394 -13.35 7.85 3.70
N GLY A 395 -14.64 8.10 3.60
CA GLY A 395 -15.40 8.91 4.56
C GLY A 395 -16.88 9.00 4.22
N SER A 396 -17.59 9.83 4.98
CA SER A 396 -19.02 10.13 4.81
C SER A 396 -19.25 11.64 4.71
N ASP A 397 -20.23 12.07 3.91
CA ASP A 397 -20.71 13.47 3.89
C ASP A 397 -21.85 13.74 4.90
N GLU A 398 -22.48 12.70 5.43
CA GLU A 398 -23.58 12.81 6.39
C GLU A 398 -23.26 12.18 7.75
N ASP A 399 -23.99 12.62 8.77
CA ASP A 399 -23.89 12.12 10.15
C ASP A 399 -24.29 10.64 10.29
N ASP A 400 -24.86 10.01 9.26
CA ASP A 400 -25.34 8.63 9.28
C ASP A 400 -24.48 7.62 8.48
N GLY A 401 -23.45 8.08 7.77
CA GLY A 401 -22.57 7.22 6.97
C GLY A 401 -21.61 6.40 7.82
N ILE A 402 -22.17 5.34 8.41
CA ILE A 402 -21.45 4.28 9.09
C ILE A 402 -21.59 3.02 8.23
N GLY A 403 -20.48 2.42 7.85
CA GLY A 403 -20.47 1.23 7.02
C GLY A 403 -19.08 0.88 6.54
N ASP A 404 -19.02 -0.09 5.64
CA ASP A 404 -17.80 -0.60 5.05
C ASP A 404 -17.63 -0.05 3.62
N VAL A 405 -16.43 0.44 3.33
CA VAL A 405 -15.98 0.77 1.97
C VAL A 405 -15.04 -0.33 1.50
N HIS A 406 -15.31 -0.85 0.30
CA HIS A 406 -14.58 -1.94 -0.31
C HIS A 406 -13.80 -1.40 -1.50
N LEU A 407 -12.55 -1.86 -1.70
CA LEU A 407 -11.69 -1.44 -2.80
C LEU A 407 -10.89 -2.63 -3.34
N TRP A 408 -10.95 -2.86 -4.65
CA TRP A 408 -10.20 -3.92 -5.34
C TRP A 408 -9.84 -3.54 -6.78
N MET A 409 -9.10 -4.42 -7.45
CA MET A 409 -8.62 -4.18 -8.82
C MET A 409 -9.27 -5.14 -9.83
N LYS A 410 -9.48 -4.65 -11.05
CA LYS A 410 -9.82 -5.47 -12.23
C LYS A 410 -8.74 -5.36 -13.28
N LEU A 411 -8.45 -6.47 -13.95
CA LEU A 411 -7.64 -6.52 -15.16
C LEU A 411 -8.51 -7.04 -16.31
N ASN A 412 -8.60 -6.28 -17.39
CA ASN A 412 -9.39 -6.62 -18.58
C ASN A 412 -10.84 -7.00 -18.25
N GLY A 413 -11.46 -6.26 -17.32
CA GLY A 413 -12.83 -6.47 -16.87
C GLY A 413 -13.05 -7.62 -15.88
N LYS A 414 -11.99 -8.34 -15.49
CA LYS A 414 -12.06 -9.45 -14.52
C LYS A 414 -11.43 -9.03 -13.19
N ASP A 415 -12.10 -9.37 -12.09
CA ASP A 415 -11.57 -9.13 -10.73
C ASP A 415 -10.23 -9.86 -10.54
N ILE A 416 -9.23 -9.12 -10.04
CA ILE A 416 -7.98 -9.72 -9.57
C ILE A 416 -8.27 -10.41 -8.24
N ALA A 417 -7.98 -11.72 -8.18
CA ALA A 417 -8.16 -12.50 -6.97
C ALA A 417 -7.32 -11.91 -5.82
N ASN A 418 -7.85 -11.98 -4.59
CA ASN A 418 -7.16 -11.55 -3.38
C ASN A 418 -6.69 -10.07 -3.39
N SER A 419 -7.33 -9.20 -4.17
CA SER A 419 -7.03 -7.76 -4.20
C SER A 419 -8.00 -6.91 -3.37
N ASN A 420 -9.06 -7.50 -2.81
CA ASN A 420 -10.08 -6.74 -2.10
C ASN A 420 -9.60 -6.30 -0.71
N THR A 421 -10.05 -5.12 -0.30
CA THR A 421 -9.71 -4.50 0.98
C THR A 421 -10.94 -3.78 1.52
N ILE A 422 -11.11 -3.77 2.85
CA ILE A 422 -12.24 -3.14 3.53
C ILE A 422 -11.75 -2.14 4.56
N GLN A 423 -12.41 -0.98 4.59
CA GLN A 423 -12.31 -0.03 5.70
C GLN A 423 -13.70 0.25 6.26
N THR A 424 -13.88 -0.03 7.55
CA THR A 424 -15.06 0.43 8.29
C THR A 424 -14.91 1.92 8.59
N VAL A 425 -15.90 2.70 8.18
CA VAL A 425 -16.02 4.13 8.42
C VAL A 425 -17.13 4.35 9.45
N ASN A 426 -16.87 5.20 10.44
CA ASN A 426 -17.84 5.54 11.48
C ASN A 426 -17.89 7.06 11.69
N LYS A 427 -18.30 7.83 10.68
CA LYS A 427 -18.19 9.31 10.67
C LYS A 427 -16.76 9.84 10.78
N ASP A 428 -15.81 9.04 10.32
CA ASP A 428 -14.38 9.35 10.31
C ASP A 428 -13.89 9.41 8.88
N THR A 429 -12.71 9.98 8.71
CA THR A 429 -11.95 9.89 7.47
C THR A 429 -10.75 8.97 7.69
N ALA A 430 -10.52 8.03 6.76
CA ALA A 430 -9.41 7.08 6.83
C ALA A 430 -8.84 6.81 5.42
N VAL A 431 -7.65 6.23 5.37
CA VAL A 431 -7.04 5.81 4.09
C VAL A 431 -7.19 4.30 3.90
N LEU A 432 -7.90 3.91 2.84
CA LEU A 432 -8.05 2.52 2.41
C LEU A 432 -7.06 2.23 1.28
N VAL A 433 -6.11 1.33 1.53
CA VAL A 433 -5.07 1.00 0.55
C VAL A 433 -5.28 -0.37 -0.07
N CYS A 434 -5.18 -0.44 -1.40
CA CYS A 434 -5.17 -1.67 -2.18
C CYS A 434 -3.88 -1.71 -3.02
N GLN A 435 -3.17 -2.83 -3.04
CA GLN A 435 -1.87 -2.94 -3.71
C GLN A 435 -1.66 -4.30 -4.36
N THR A 436 -0.88 -4.36 -5.44
CA THR A 436 -0.50 -5.61 -6.13
C THR A 436 0.80 -5.41 -6.94
N ALA A 437 1.54 -6.49 -7.18
CA ALA A 437 2.53 -6.59 -8.24
C ALA A 437 2.23 -7.79 -9.14
N MET A 438 2.14 -7.57 -10.44
CA MET A 438 1.85 -8.64 -11.40
C MET A 438 2.44 -8.38 -12.78
N VAL A 439 2.45 -9.41 -13.61
CA VAL A 439 2.79 -9.30 -15.03
C VAL A 439 1.59 -8.72 -15.78
N ILE A 440 1.82 -7.65 -16.50
CA ILE A 440 0.87 -6.97 -17.38
C ILE A 440 1.34 -7.11 -18.83
N GLN A 441 0.41 -7.27 -19.76
CA GLN A 441 0.69 -7.25 -21.19
C GLN A 441 0.41 -5.88 -21.81
N ALA A 442 1.12 -5.53 -22.87
CA ALA A 442 0.79 -4.35 -23.67
C ALA A 442 -0.65 -4.44 -24.18
N GLY A 443 -1.44 -3.39 -23.96
CA GLY A 443 -2.86 -3.31 -24.28
C GLY A 443 -3.80 -3.77 -23.16
N ASP A 444 -3.28 -4.36 -22.08
CA ASP A 444 -4.08 -4.66 -20.91
C ASP A 444 -4.64 -3.39 -20.27
N LYS A 445 -5.79 -3.53 -19.62
CA LYS A 445 -6.52 -2.45 -18.95
C LYS A 445 -6.74 -2.76 -17.47
N LEU A 446 -6.23 -1.91 -16.60
CA LEU A 446 -6.45 -1.97 -15.15
C LEU A 446 -7.51 -0.97 -14.73
N GLU A 447 -8.39 -1.37 -13.83
CA GLU A 447 -9.44 -0.52 -13.25
C GLU A 447 -9.43 -0.69 -11.72
N MET A 448 -9.58 0.41 -10.99
CA MET A 448 -9.92 0.36 -9.56
C MET A 448 -11.43 0.34 -9.40
N ILE A 449 -11.93 -0.58 -8.58
CA ILE A 449 -13.36 -0.75 -8.31
C ILE A 449 -13.61 -0.54 -6.83
N PHE A 450 -14.68 0.18 -6.51
CA PHE A 450 -15.15 0.34 -5.14
C PHE A 450 -16.66 0.11 -5.01
N SER A 451 -17.08 -0.31 -3.82
CA SER A 451 -18.47 -0.46 -3.39
C SER A 451 -18.59 -0.11 -1.91
N THR A 452 -19.83 0.00 -1.44
CA THR A 452 -20.15 0.16 -0.02
C THR A 452 -21.25 -0.80 0.40
N ASP A 453 -21.32 -1.14 1.67
CA ASP A 453 -22.44 -1.94 2.22
C ASP A 453 -23.72 -1.10 2.44
N VAL A 454 -23.60 0.24 2.44
CA VAL A 454 -24.75 1.16 2.54
C VAL A 454 -25.39 1.46 1.18
N THR A 455 -26.72 1.66 1.19
CA THR A 455 -27.52 2.01 0.00
C THR A 455 -27.83 3.50 -0.12
N SER A 456 -27.59 4.29 0.93
CA SER A 456 -27.91 5.72 1.01
C SER A 456 -27.11 6.58 0.02
N GLY A 457 -25.90 6.14 -0.35
CA GLY A 457 -24.98 6.95 -1.13
C GLY A 457 -24.28 8.05 -0.34
N THR A 458 -24.27 7.96 1.00
CA THR A 458 -23.58 8.92 1.89
C THR A 458 -22.16 8.50 2.26
N LEU A 459 -21.80 7.24 1.95
CA LEU A 459 -20.46 6.68 2.19
C LEU A 459 -19.72 6.52 0.86
N GLY A 460 -18.42 6.81 0.84
CA GLY A 460 -17.62 6.59 -0.35
C GLY A 460 -16.21 7.15 -0.25
N LEU A 461 -15.70 7.59 -1.40
CA LEU A 461 -14.39 8.23 -1.52
C LEU A 461 -14.57 9.74 -1.38
N VAL A 462 -13.81 10.39 -0.52
CA VAL A 462 -14.01 11.81 -0.19
C VAL A 462 -12.82 12.64 -0.62
N ALA A 463 -13.08 13.69 -1.39
CA ALA A 463 -12.10 14.73 -1.68
C ALA A 463 -12.37 15.95 -0.81
N SER A 464 -11.31 16.63 -0.36
CA SER A 464 -11.43 17.86 0.41
C SER A 464 -10.29 18.83 0.13
N LYS A 465 -10.44 20.08 0.57
CA LYS A 465 -9.42 21.12 0.43
C LYS A 465 -9.24 21.85 1.75
N PRO A 466 -8.45 21.29 2.68
CA PRO A 466 -8.16 21.95 3.95
C PRO A 466 -7.43 23.28 3.74
N HIS A 467 -7.53 24.17 4.73
CA HIS A 467 -6.95 25.50 4.67
C HIS A 467 -5.43 25.46 4.89
N LYS A 468 -4.64 26.11 4.02
CA LYS A 468 -3.15 26.14 4.03
C LYS A 468 -2.46 24.78 3.80
N GLU A 469 -3.16 23.80 3.27
CA GLU A 469 -2.61 22.48 2.99
C GLU A 469 -2.82 22.10 1.52
N SER A 470 -2.14 21.03 1.07
CA SER A 470 -2.50 20.42 -0.21
C SER A 470 -3.94 19.91 -0.18
N ALA A 471 -4.58 19.90 -1.35
CA ALA A 471 -5.83 19.19 -1.55
C ALA A 471 -5.68 17.70 -1.18
N VAL A 472 -6.75 17.15 -0.62
CA VAL A 472 -6.91 15.73 -0.31
C VAL A 472 -7.74 15.13 -1.45
N PRO A 473 -7.13 14.35 -2.34
CA PRO A 473 -7.89 13.68 -3.39
C PRO A 473 -8.67 12.50 -2.80
N SER A 474 -9.77 12.12 -3.45
CA SER A 474 -10.54 10.94 -3.04
C SER A 474 -9.78 9.63 -3.33
N MET A 475 -8.82 9.67 -4.26
CA MET A 475 -8.00 8.55 -4.68
C MET A 475 -6.63 9.06 -5.14
N ILE A 476 -5.57 8.33 -4.77
CA ILE A 476 -4.23 8.44 -5.35
C ILE A 476 -3.82 7.06 -5.87
N ILE A 477 -3.40 6.96 -7.13
CA ILE A 477 -2.84 5.74 -7.69
C ILE A 477 -1.41 5.98 -8.15
N SER A 478 -0.50 5.15 -7.66
CA SER A 478 0.88 5.05 -8.11
C SER A 478 1.09 3.71 -8.81
N VAL A 479 1.58 3.74 -10.04
CA VAL A 479 1.92 2.57 -10.84
C VAL A 479 3.30 2.77 -11.45
N PHE A 480 4.14 1.75 -11.44
CA PHE A 480 5.37 1.77 -12.22
C PHE A 480 5.78 0.36 -12.65
N LYS A 481 6.41 0.29 -13.83
CA LYS A 481 7.07 -0.93 -14.28
C LYS A 481 8.29 -1.16 -13.40
N SER A 482 8.37 -2.33 -12.79
CA SER A 482 9.58 -2.76 -12.11
C SER A 482 10.60 -3.14 -13.18
N SER A 483 11.67 -2.35 -13.30
CA SER A 483 12.76 -2.64 -14.21
C SER A 483 14.08 -2.14 -13.63
N TYR A 484 15.11 -2.97 -13.68
CA TYR A 484 16.49 -2.49 -13.66
C TYR A 484 17.22 -3.09 -14.85
N LEU A 485 17.91 -2.24 -15.61
CA LEU A 485 18.75 -2.69 -16.72
C LEU A 485 20.06 -3.24 -16.15
N LYS A 486 20.47 -4.41 -16.62
CA LYS A 486 21.85 -4.87 -16.45
C LYS A 486 22.71 -3.99 -17.35
N ARG A 487 23.48 -3.07 -16.76
CA ARG A 487 24.47 -2.28 -17.51
C ARG A 487 25.39 -3.24 -18.26
N SER A 488 25.21 -3.39 -19.56
CA SER A 488 26.19 -4.09 -20.40
C SER A 488 27.41 -3.19 -20.49
N TYR A 489 28.38 -3.41 -19.61
CA TYR A 489 29.73 -2.90 -19.80
C TYR A 489 30.22 -3.47 -21.13
N THR A 490 30.32 -2.61 -22.14
CA THR A 490 30.99 -2.90 -23.42
C THR A 490 32.39 -2.33 -23.41
#